data_AF-A0A3S1DGT9-F1
#
_entry.id   AF-A0A3S1DGT9-F1
#
_cell.length_a   1.000
_cell.length_b   1.000
_cell.length_c   1.000
_cell.angle_alpha   90.00
_cell.angle_beta   90.00
_cell.angle_gamma   90.00
#
_symmetry.space_group_name_H-M   'P 1'
#
loop_
_entity.id
_entity.type
_entity.pdbx_description
1 polymer ?
#
loop_
_entity_poly.entity_id
_entity_poly.type
_entity_poly.pdbx_seq_one_letter_code
_entity_poly.pdbx_strand_id
1 'polypeptide(L)'
;MELIPHTGDGMTSGAYAEAYQFQVPWTVSQSDVHEGPIAPAYTPFKWESAELAFSSMKMNEESGDLMLRWYNMSKEQTELTLSTDIPCEHFYKTTILEEAMPPLTKNAVGGLSMVVGPCEIVTTGLRLY
;
A
#
# COMPACT_ATOMS: atom_id res chain seq x y z
N MET A 1 -15.64 -13.65 -14.23
CA MET A 1 -16.85 -13.08 -13.62
C MET A 1 -17.05 -13.79 -12.31
N GLU A 2 -17.08 -13.05 -11.21
CA GLU A 2 -17.26 -13.56 -9.85
C GLU A 2 -18.49 -12.91 -9.23
N LEU A 3 -19.24 -13.67 -8.43
CA LEU A 3 -20.32 -13.15 -7.61
C LEU A 3 -19.88 -13.33 -6.16
N ILE A 4 -19.77 -12.23 -5.42
CA ILE A 4 -19.29 -12.21 -4.03
C ILE A 4 -20.49 -11.91 -3.12
N PRO A 5 -21.11 -12.93 -2.49
CA PRO A 5 -22.24 -12.71 -1.60
C PRO A 5 -21.81 -11.98 -0.34
N HIS A 6 -22.60 -10.99 0.09
CA HIS A 6 -22.35 -10.25 1.34
C HIS A 6 -23.66 -9.93 2.05
N THR A 7 -23.59 -9.62 3.35
CA THR A 7 -24.75 -9.37 4.22
C THR A 7 -25.33 -7.95 4.09
N GLY A 8 -25.16 -7.30 2.94
CA GLY A 8 -25.58 -5.92 2.68
C GLY A 8 -24.50 -4.85 2.91
N ASP A 9 -23.45 -5.17 3.67
CA ASP A 9 -22.25 -4.32 3.81
C ASP A 9 -21.04 -4.99 3.16
N GLY A 10 -20.75 -4.59 1.92
CA GLY A 10 -19.63 -5.15 1.15
C GLY A 10 -18.25 -4.76 1.66
N MET A 11 -18.17 -3.73 2.51
CA MET A 11 -16.90 -3.28 3.10
C MET A 11 -16.57 -4.12 4.31
N THR A 12 -17.49 -4.21 5.29
CA THR A 12 -17.26 -5.02 6.51
C THR A 12 -17.10 -6.50 6.19
N SER A 13 -17.78 -6.99 5.16
CA SER A 13 -17.64 -8.39 4.71
C SER A 13 -16.36 -8.67 3.92
N GLY A 14 -15.60 -7.63 3.53
CA GLY A 14 -14.40 -7.77 2.68
C GLY A 14 -14.69 -7.92 1.18
N ALA A 15 -15.96 -7.99 0.77
CA ALA A 15 -16.35 -8.19 -0.62
C ALA A 15 -15.83 -7.10 -1.57
N TYR A 16 -15.74 -5.85 -1.12
CA TYR A 16 -15.17 -4.76 -1.93
C TYR A 16 -13.66 -4.94 -2.15
N ALA A 17 -12.92 -5.30 -1.10
CA ALA A 17 -11.48 -5.54 -1.21
C ALA A 17 -11.18 -6.73 -2.14
N GLU A 18 -11.95 -7.82 -2.01
CA GLU A 18 -11.88 -8.99 -2.89
C GLU A 18 -12.18 -8.62 -4.34
N ALA A 19 -13.22 -7.81 -4.61
CA ALA A 19 -13.56 -7.36 -5.95
C ALA A 19 -12.44 -6.55 -6.64
N TYR A 20 -11.65 -5.79 -5.87
CA TYR A 20 -10.46 -5.11 -6.39
C TYR A 20 -9.32 -6.10 -6.66
N GLN A 21 -9.07 -7.03 -5.73
CA GLN A 21 -8.01 -8.03 -5.87
C GLN A 21 -8.28 -8.99 -7.05
N PHE A 22 -9.52 -9.38 -7.28
CA PHE A 22 -9.92 -10.27 -8.37
C PHE A 22 -9.53 -9.73 -9.76
N GLN A 23 -9.43 -8.41 -9.91
CA GLN A 23 -9.03 -7.76 -11.16
C GLN A 23 -7.51 -7.83 -11.42
N VAL A 24 -6.71 -8.19 -10.41
CA VAL A 24 -5.26 -8.28 -10.50
C VAL A 24 -4.85 -9.76 -10.61
N PRO A 25 -4.50 -10.25 -11.81
CA PRO A 25 -4.11 -11.64 -11.97
C PRO A 25 -2.76 -11.91 -11.28
N TRP A 26 -2.58 -13.16 -10.84
CA TRP A 26 -1.29 -13.63 -10.38
C TRP A 26 -0.25 -13.59 -11.51
N THR A 27 0.91 -12.98 -11.25
CA THR A 27 2.04 -12.99 -12.17
C THR A 27 2.97 -14.14 -11.82
N VAL A 28 3.22 -15.02 -12.79
CA VAL A 28 4.16 -16.15 -12.66
C VAL A 28 5.20 -16.04 -13.77
N SER A 29 6.47 -16.15 -13.40
CA SER A 29 7.60 -16.19 -14.33
C SER A 29 8.60 -17.25 -13.87
N GLN A 30 9.06 -18.08 -14.80
CA GLN A 30 10.08 -19.09 -14.52
C GLN A 30 11.48 -18.52 -14.80
N SER A 31 12.43 -18.81 -13.92
CA SER A 31 13.85 -18.51 -14.10
C SER A 31 14.68 -19.79 -14.03
N ASP A 32 15.90 -19.74 -14.57
CA ASP A 32 16.90 -20.79 -14.40
C ASP A 32 17.52 -20.74 -12.99
N VAL A 33 18.37 -21.73 -12.66
CA VAL A 33 19.13 -21.71 -11.40
C VAL A 33 20.28 -20.72 -11.50
N HIS A 34 20.29 -19.74 -10.60
CA HIS A 34 21.36 -18.75 -10.50
C HIS A 34 21.48 -18.22 -9.07
N GLU A 35 22.64 -17.64 -8.74
CA GLU A 35 22.78 -16.83 -7.53
C GLU A 35 22.04 -15.48 -7.68
N GLY A 36 21.74 -14.83 -6.56
CA GLY A 36 21.10 -13.52 -6.57
C GLY A 36 21.01 -12.90 -5.18
N PRO A 37 20.92 -11.56 -5.09
CA PRO A 37 20.83 -10.86 -3.81
C PRO A 37 19.42 -10.87 -3.20
N ILE A 38 18.39 -11.26 -3.97
CA ILE A 38 16.99 -11.25 -3.53
C ILE A 38 16.62 -12.63 -2.96
N ALA A 39 16.00 -12.64 -1.78
CA ALA A 39 15.53 -13.88 -1.15
C ALA A 39 14.43 -14.58 -2.00
N PRO A 40 14.38 -15.91 -2.01
CA PRO A 40 13.36 -16.67 -2.77
C PRO A 40 11.91 -16.33 -2.39
N ALA A 41 11.67 -15.94 -1.14
CA ALA A 41 10.40 -15.39 -0.69
C ALA A 41 10.67 -14.01 -0.09
N TYR A 42 10.00 -12.98 -0.62
CA TYR A 42 10.22 -11.60 -0.25
C TYR A 42 8.90 -10.83 -0.21
N THR A 43 8.71 -10.00 0.81
CA THR A 43 7.52 -9.18 0.99
C THR A 43 7.95 -7.71 1.06
N PRO A 44 8.03 -6.99 -0.08
CA PRO A 44 8.56 -5.62 -0.08
C PRO A 44 7.75 -4.68 0.81
N PHE A 45 6.44 -4.90 0.92
CA PHE A 45 5.52 -4.11 1.71
C PHE A 45 4.51 -4.99 2.43
N LYS A 46 4.28 -4.71 3.71
CA LYS A 46 3.17 -5.24 4.50
C LYS A 46 2.34 -4.06 4.96
N TRP A 47 1.04 -4.07 4.68
CA TRP A 47 0.13 -3.05 5.15
C TRP A 47 -1.16 -3.68 5.66
N GLU A 48 -1.80 -3.03 6.62
CA GLU A 48 -3.05 -3.49 7.19
C GLU A 48 -4.02 -2.31 7.36
N SER A 49 -5.25 -2.52 6.90
CA SER A 49 -6.45 -1.73 7.20
C SER A 49 -7.67 -2.45 6.62
N ALA A 50 -8.81 -2.43 7.29
CA ALA A 50 -10.02 -3.08 6.80
C ALA A 50 -10.77 -2.20 5.78
N GLU A 51 -10.63 -0.88 5.88
CA GLU A 51 -11.41 0.08 5.11
C GLU A 51 -10.64 0.65 3.91
N LEU A 52 -9.32 0.46 3.85
CA LEU A 52 -8.50 1.00 2.77
C LEU A 52 -8.37 0.03 1.59
N ALA A 53 -8.45 0.56 0.38
CA ALA A 53 -8.11 -0.17 -0.84
C ALA A 53 -6.80 0.36 -1.42
N PHE A 54 -5.88 -0.55 -1.74
CA PHE A 54 -4.63 -0.22 -2.42
C PHE A 54 -4.90 0.03 -3.91
N SER A 55 -4.44 1.18 -4.43
CA SER A 55 -4.77 1.60 -5.79
C SER A 55 -3.55 1.78 -6.70
N SER A 56 -2.36 2.08 -6.15
CA SER A 56 -1.15 2.17 -6.99
C SER A 56 0.14 2.01 -6.21
N MET A 57 1.13 1.41 -6.88
CA MET A 57 2.55 1.48 -6.55
C MET A 57 3.29 1.96 -7.80
N LYS A 58 4.14 2.98 -7.67
CA LYS A 58 4.99 3.42 -8.78
C LYS A 58 6.22 4.15 -8.26
N MET A 59 7.19 4.41 -9.13
CA MET A 59 8.26 5.35 -8.82
C MET A 59 7.82 6.78 -9.20
N ASN A 60 8.23 7.76 -8.40
CA ASN A 60 8.17 9.16 -8.78
C ASN A 60 9.25 9.42 -9.85
N GLU A 61 8.87 10.16 -10.90
CA GLU A 61 9.73 10.36 -12.08
C GLU A 61 10.94 11.24 -11.78
N GLU A 62 10.78 12.26 -10.94
CA GLU A 62 11.83 13.24 -10.64
C GLU A 62 12.76 12.75 -9.53
N SER A 63 12.20 12.20 -8.44
CA SER A 63 12.97 11.83 -7.26
C SER A 63 13.43 10.38 -7.23
N GLY A 64 12.79 9.49 -8.02
CA GLY A 64 13.03 8.05 -7.97
C GLY A 64 12.46 7.36 -6.73
N ASP A 65 11.75 8.09 -5.87
CA ASP A 65 11.15 7.55 -4.65
C ASP A 65 9.95 6.64 -4.97
N LEU A 66 9.69 5.65 -4.11
CA LEU A 66 8.50 4.80 -4.24
C LEU A 66 7.26 5.53 -3.73
N MET A 67 6.20 5.55 -4.54
CA MET A 67 4.89 6.11 -4.23
C MET A 67 3.87 5.00 -4.06
N LEU A 68 3.24 4.94 -2.90
CA LEU A 68 2.16 4.02 -2.58
C LEU A 68 0.87 4.81 -2.32
N ARG A 69 -0.26 4.35 -2.88
CA ARG A 69 -1.54 5.04 -2.75
C ARG A 69 -2.65 4.11 -2.31
N TRP A 70 -3.43 4.60 -1.35
CA TRP A 70 -4.66 4.00 -0.89
C TRP A 70 -5.78 5.02 -0.93
N TYR A 71 -7.01 4.54 -0.86
CA TYR A 71 -8.15 5.37 -0.52
C TYR A 71 -9.05 4.67 0.50
N ASN A 72 -9.65 5.47 1.38
CA ASN A 72 -10.59 4.99 2.37
C ASN A 72 -11.95 4.78 1.72
N MET A 73 -12.46 3.54 1.76
CA MET A 73 -13.77 3.20 1.23
C MET A 73 -14.89 3.63 2.19
N SER A 74 -14.57 3.91 3.46
CA SER A 74 -15.51 4.28 4.52
C SER A 74 -15.73 5.77 4.65
N LYS A 75 -16.88 6.12 5.26
CA LYS A 75 -17.22 7.48 5.70
C LYS A 75 -16.69 7.80 7.10
N GLU A 76 -15.94 6.88 7.68
CA GLU A 76 -15.34 7.02 9.00
C GLU A 76 -13.83 7.18 8.87
N GLN A 77 -13.21 7.66 9.94
CA GLN A 77 -11.75 7.69 10.03
C GLN A 77 -11.22 6.27 10.28
N THR A 78 -10.13 5.90 9.61
CA THR A 78 -9.44 4.61 9.79
C THR A 78 -7.93 4.81 10.01
N GLU A 79 -7.23 3.73 10.31
CA GLU A 79 -5.78 3.67 10.45
C GLU A 79 -5.15 2.84 9.32
N LEU A 80 -4.05 3.34 8.76
CA LEU A 80 -3.13 2.60 7.91
C LEU A 80 -1.90 2.24 8.74
N THR A 81 -1.59 0.94 8.81
CA THR A 81 -0.25 0.49 9.20
C THR A 81 0.50 0.03 7.96
N LEU A 82 1.78 0.38 7.87
CA LEU A 82 2.65 0.03 6.75
C LEU A 82 4.04 -0.32 7.28
N SER A 83 4.64 -1.38 6.79
CA SER A 83 6.04 -1.71 7.02
C SER A 83 6.67 -2.19 5.72
N THR A 84 7.98 -2.05 5.60
CA THR A 84 8.73 -2.41 4.41
C THR A 84 10.05 -3.05 4.80
N ASP A 85 10.47 -4.04 3.99
CA ASP A 85 11.83 -4.60 4.05
C ASP A 85 12.78 -3.85 3.09
N ILE A 86 12.26 -2.88 2.31
CA ILE A 86 13.08 -2.03 1.43
C ILE A 86 13.81 -0.99 2.29
N PRO A 87 15.15 -0.89 2.20
CA PRO A 87 15.90 0.16 2.87
C PRO A 87 15.44 1.55 2.42
N CYS A 88 14.97 2.36 3.36
CA CYS A 88 14.54 3.72 3.11
C CYS A 88 14.96 4.65 4.26
N GLU A 89 15.27 5.89 3.94
CA GLU A 89 15.63 6.91 4.91
C GLU A 89 14.42 7.25 5.79
N HIS A 90 13.29 7.61 5.15
CA HIS A 90 12.05 7.95 5.84
C HIS A 90 10.82 7.80 4.94
N PHE A 91 9.64 7.79 5.58
CA PHE A 91 8.34 7.91 4.91
C PHE A 91 7.90 9.38 4.90
N TYR A 92 7.09 9.78 3.93
CA TYR A 92 6.45 11.11 3.90
C TYR A 92 5.08 11.06 3.23
N LYS A 93 4.16 11.96 3.58
CA LYS A 93 2.91 12.14 2.82
C LYS A 93 3.19 12.93 1.55
N THR A 94 2.38 12.72 0.53
CA THR A 94 2.37 13.59 -0.65
C THR A 94 0.97 14.05 -1.01
N THR A 95 0.89 15.11 -1.81
CA THR A 95 -0.33 15.40 -2.58
C THR A 95 -0.51 14.35 -3.68
N ILE A 96 -1.65 14.39 -4.39
CA ILE A 96 -1.89 13.50 -5.54
C ILE A 96 -0.90 13.73 -6.69
N LEU A 97 -0.29 14.92 -6.74
CA LEU A 97 0.76 15.33 -7.67
C LEU A 97 2.17 14.97 -7.17
N GLU A 98 2.28 14.20 -6.09
CA GLU A 98 3.54 13.72 -5.51
C GLU A 98 4.44 14.81 -4.91
N GLU A 99 3.85 15.96 -4.58
CA GLU A 99 4.54 17.03 -3.85
C GLU A 99 4.78 16.59 -2.40
N ALA A 100 6.04 16.60 -1.97
CA ALA A 100 6.45 16.06 -0.67
C ALA A 100 6.01 16.95 0.50
N MET A 101 5.50 16.29 1.55
CA MET A 101 5.30 16.88 2.87
C MET A 101 6.47 16.53 3.81
N PRO A 102 6.57 17.15 5.00
CA PRO A 102 7.61 16.81 5.97
C PRO A 102 7.65 15.30 6.31
N PRO A 103 8.83 14.76 6.67
CA PRO A 103 9.00 13.36 7.04
C PRO A 103 8.06 12.92 8.16
N LEU A 104 7.58 11.68 8.06
CA LEU A 104 6.74 11.03 9.07
C LEU A 104 7.61 10.29 10.08
N THR A 105 7.17 10.31 11.33
CA THR A 105 7.80 9.53 12.40
C THR A 105 7.46 8.05 12.22
N LYS A 106 8.48 7.19 12.28
CA LYS A 106 8.29 5.73 12.27
C LYS A 106 7.60 5.28 13.56
N ASN A 107 6.77 4.25 13.48
CA ASN A 107 6.14 3.62 14.64
C ASN A 107 7.16 2.78 15.44
N ALA A 108 6.74 2.21 16.58
CA ALA A 108 7.61 1.47 17.50
C ALA A 108 8.31 0.25 16.88
N VAL A 109 7.80 -0.28 15.76
CA VAL A 109 8.36 -1.43 15.05
C VAL A 109 9.09 -1.03 13.76
N GLY A 110 9.33 0.26 13.55
CA GLY A 110 10.09 0.79 12.40
C GLY A 110 9.27 0.99 11.12
N GLY A 111 7.95 0.75 11.16
CA GLY A 111 7.01 1.03 10.09
C GLY A 111 6.40 2.43 10.19
N LEU A 112 5.25 2.62 9.53
CA LEU A 112 4.41 3.80 9.56
C LEU A 112 3.04 3.42 10.11
N SER A 113 2.50 4.25 11.01
CA SER A 113 1.10 4.21 11.44
C SER A 113 0.51 5.59 11.23
N MET A 114 -0.59 5.69 10.50
CA MET A 114 -1.22 6.97 10.24
C MET A 114 -2.73 6.90 10.11
N VAL A 115 -3.36 7.98 10.53
CA VAL A 115 -4.79 8.16 10.41
C VAL A 115 -5.14 8.63 9.00
N VAL A 116 -6.17 8.01 8.43
CA VAL A 116 -6.74 8.31 7.11
C VAL A 116 -8.20 8.72 7.29
N GLY A 117 -8.55 9.92 6.83
CA GLY A 117 -9.88 10.49 7.00
C GLY A 117 -10.96 9.80 6.15
N PRO A 118 -12.24 10.14 6.41
CA PRO A 118 -13.38 9.67 5.62
C PRO A 118 -13.19 9.92 4.12
N CYS A 119 -13.30 8.88 3.30
CA CYS A 119 -13.14 8.96 1.85
C CYS A 119 -11.80 9.59 1.37
N GLU A 120 -10.78 9.68 2.23
CA GLU A 120 -9.49 10.29 1.88
C GLU A 120 -8.73 9.39 0.89
N ILE A 121 -8.09 10.02 -0.10
CA ILE A 121 -7.04 9.39 -0.90
C ILE A 121 -5.71 9.76 -0.26
N VAL A 122 -4.99 8.77 0.24
CA VAL A 122 -3.68 8.94 0.89
C VAL A 122 -2.58 8.43 -0.02
N THR A 123 -1.56 9.26 -0.23
CA THR A 123 -0.33 8.87 -0.94
C THR A 123 0.86 9.02 0.00
N THR A 124 1.68 7.97 0.08
CA THR A 124 2.88 7.91 0.90
C THR A 124 4.09 7.69 0.00
N GLY A 125 5.08 8.55 0.13
CA GLY A 125 6.40 8.39 -0.47
C GLY A 125 7.36 7.68 0.47
N LEU A 126 8.24 6.84 -0.08
CA LEU A 126 9.42 6.31 0.60
C LEU A 126 10.67 6.93 -0.02
N ARG A 127 11.39 7.71 0.79
CA ARG A 127 12.71 8.23 0.40
C ARG A 127 13.72 7.09 0.40
N LEU A 128 14.19 6.70 -0.77
CA LEU A 128 15.24 5.70 -0.91
C LEU A 128 16.63 6.31 -0.61
N TYR A 129 17.61 5.46 -0.28
CA TYR A 129 19.00 5.87 -0.04
C TYR A 129 19.79 6.12 -1.32
#